data_AF-A0A817RZ75-F1
#
_entry.id   AF-A0A817RZ75-F1
#
_cell.length_a   1.000
_cell.length_b   1.000
_cell.length_c   1.000
_cell.angle_alpha   90.00
_cell.angle_beta   90.00
_cell.angle_gamma   90.00
#
_symmetry.space_group_name_H-M   'P 1'
#
loop_
_entity.id
_entity.type
_entity.pdbx_description
1 polymer ?
#
loop_
_entity_poly.entity_id
_entity_poly.type
_entity_poly.pdbx_seq_one_letter_code
_entity_poly.pdbx_strand_id
1 'polypeptide(L)'
;MTETTIISVPDIDDNDEDLIHTKTFFRRHSKGPVMFNGCSPSGDVIIIDNISTKKKYDLTGWYIERQTDTYPILRYRFTDHFVILPLTTIELWSSTATPVPIPLETQEQQQQSFVCITTKLLTWNNARQWSITRLYDNKGHEKAVFSHQTLPAKDKEKLE
;
A
#
# COMPACT_ATOMS: atom_id res chain seq x y z
N MET A 1 14.16 -60.81 -9.25
CA MET A 1 12.76 -60.52 -9.59
C MET A 1 12.16 -59.90 -8.34
N THR A 2 11.98 -58.58 -8.34
CA THR A 2 11.50 -57.82 -7.18
C THR A 2 10.06 -57.38 -7.43
N GLU A 3 9.15 -57.83 -6.57
CA GLU A 3 7.74 -57.45 -6.56
C GLU A 3 7.58 -55.98 -6.11
N THR A 4 6.80 -55.22 -6.88
CA THR A 4 6.39 -53.86 -6.54
C THR A 4 5.01 -53.92 -5.89
N THR A 5 4.93 -53.70 -4.59
CA THR A 5 3.67 -53.48 -3.87
C THR A 5 3.19 -52.05 -4.11
N ILE A 6 2.03 -51.89 -4.74
CA ILE A 6 1.33 -50.60 -4.85
C ILE A 6 0.45 -50.46 -3.61
N ILE A 7 0.73 -49.48 -2.76
CA ILE A 7 -0.13 -49.10 -1.63
C ILE A 7 -1.05 -47.99 -2.12
N SER A 8 -2.34 -48.30 -2.25
CA SER A 8 -3.40 -47.32 -2.51
C SER A 8 -3.66 -46.52 -1.23
N VAL A 9 -3.44 -45.20 -1.27
CA VAL A 9 -3.80 -44.28 -0.19
C VAL A 9 -5.28 -43.89 -0.38
N PRO A 10 -6.12 -43.94 0.66
CA PRO A 10 -7.55 -43.66 0.53
C PRO A 10 -7.81 -42.20 0.16
N ASP A 11 -8.86 -42.01 -0.64
CA ASP A 11 -9.42 -40.72 -1.04
C ASP A 11 -9.64 -39.83 0.18
N ILE A 12 -8.93 -38.70 0.23
CA ILE A 12 -9.19 -37.63 1.18
C ILE A 12 -10.43 -36.92 0.66
N ASP A 13 -11.54 -37.05 1.40
CA ASP A 13 -12.75 -36.27 1.21
C ASP A 13 -12.39 -34.78 1.11
N ASP A 14 -12.61 -34.20 -0.08
CA ASP A 14 -12.61 -32.77 -0.37
C ASP A 14 -13.75 -32.12 0.41
N ASN A 15 -13.52 -31.89 1.70
CA ASN A 15 -14.31 -30.95 2.48
C ASN A 15 -13.74 -29.54 2.20
N ASP A 16 -13.97 -29.07 0.98
CA ASP A 16 -13.61 -27.74 0.50
C ASP A 16 -14.60 -26.74 1.13
N GLU A 17 -14.36 -26.42 2.42
CA GLU A 17 -15.05 -25.32 3.08
C GLU A 17 -14.74 -24.03 2.30
N ASP A 18 -15.73 -23.62 1.49
CA ASP A 18 -15.95 -22.30 0.89
C ASP A 18 -14.86 -21.27 1.23
N LEU A 19 -13.69 -21.40 0.59
CA LEU A 19 -12.66 -20.39 0.68
C LEU A 19 -13.20 -19.17 -0.09
N ILE A 20 -13.87 -18.27 0.61
CA ILE A 20 -14.39 -17.02 0.05
C ILE A 20 -13.21 -16.26 -0.54
N HIS A 21 -13.02 -16.37 -1.86
CA HIS A 21 -11.96 -15.67 -2.57
C HIS A 21 -12.34 -14.18 -2.66
N THR A 22 -11.98 -13.40 -1.65
CA THR A 22 -12.08 -11.95 -1.70
C THR A 22 -11.12 -11.40 -2.73
N LYS A 23 -11.62 -10.60 -3.68
CA LYS A 23 -10.79 -9.99 -4.73
C LYS A 23 -10.40 -8.57 -4.34
N THR A 24 -9.10 -8.32 -4.28
CA THR A 24 -8.54 -7.00 -3.96
C THR A 24 -8.04 -6.29 -5.20
N PHE A 25 -8.34 -5.00 -5.31
CA PHE A 25 -7.95 -4.12 -6.41
C PHE A 25 -7.15 -2.94 -5.88
N PHE A 26 -6.07 -2.62 -6.58
CA PHE A 26 -5.28 -1.43 -6.38
C PHE A 26 -5.28 -0.61 -7.66
N ARG A 27 -5.49 0.71 -7.55
CA ARG A 27 -5.29 1.63 -8.66
C ARG A 27 -4.46 2.80 -8.18
N ARG A 28 -3.53 3.25 -9.02
CA ARG A 28 -2.69 4.40 -8.74
C ARG A 28 -2.60 5.29 -9.98
N HIS A 29 -2.55 6.58 -9.76
CA HIS A 29 -2.39 7.59 -10.79
C HIS A 29 -1.59 8.76 -10.25
N SER A 30 -0.69 9.33 -11.06
CA SER A 30 0.09 10.50 -10.69
C SER A 30 0.18 11.52 -11.83
N LYS A 31 0.28 12.79 -11.47
CA LYS A 31 0.56 13.94 -12.35
C LYS A 31 1.99 14.39 -12.09
N GLY A 32 2.93 13.60 -12.60
CA GLY A 32 4.36 13.84 -12.44
C GLY A 32 5.07 12.70 -11.71
N PRO A 33 6.36 12.90 -11.36
CA PRO A 33 7.21 11.83 -10.85
C PRO A 33 7.08 11.57 -9.35
N VAL A 34 6.32 12.38 -8.61
CA VAL A 34 5.99 12.08 -7.21
C VAL A 34 4.70 11.26 -7.21
N MET A 35 4.77 10.03 -6.73
CA MET A 35 3.66 9.06 -6.82
C MET A 35 3.58 8.16 -5.60
N PHE A 36 2.40 7.57 -5.36
CA PHE A 36 2.25 6.52 -4.37
C PHE A 36 2.76 5.18 -4.93
N ASN A 37 3.67 4.55 -4.19
CA ASN A 37 4.10 3.18 -4.49
C ASN A 37 3.23 2.16 -3.75
N GLY A 38 2.81 2.48 -2.53
CA GLY A 38 1.93 1.63 -1.73
C GLY A 38 1.24 2.41 -0.63
N CYS A 39 0.05 1.96 -0.25
CA CYS A 39 -0.68 2.45 0.93
C CYS A 39 -1.26 1.23 1.64
N SER A 40 -0.82 0.94 2.85
CA SER A 40 -1.27 -0.25 3.56
C SER A 40 -2.76 -0.13 3.93
N PRO A 41 -3.62 -1.13 3.65
CA PRO A 41 -5.01 -1.16 4.11
C PRO A 41 -5.15 -1.09 5.64
N SER A 42 -4.20 -1.66 6.39
CA SER A 42 -4.18 -1.63 7.86
C SER A 42 -4.00 -0.22 8.44
N GLY A 43 -3.46 0.70 7.64
CA GLY A 43 -3.14 2.06 8.08
C GLY A 43 -1.75 2.20 8.71
N ASP A 44 -0.86 1.23 8.52
CA ASP A 44 0.47 1.26 9.13
C ASP A 44 1.45 2.19 8.39
N VAL A 45 1.44 2.16 7.05
CA VAL A 45 2.42 2.86 6.22
C VAL A 45 1.81 3.40 4.92
N ILE A 46 2.31 4.57 4.50
CA ILE A 46 2.16 5.13 3.15
C ILE A 46 3.55 5.28 2.52
N ILE A 47 3.70 4.81 1.29
CA ILE A 47 4.96 4.82 0.54
C ILE A 47 4.84 5.75 -0.66
N ILE A 48 5.77 6.71 -0.76
CA ILE A 48 5.82 7.72 -1.83
C ILE A 48 7.18 7.67 -2.49
N ASP A 49 7.18 7.63 -3.82
CA ASP A 49 8.41 7.64 -4.61
C ASP A 49 8.54 8.97 -5.35
N ASN A 50 9.76 9.48 -5.46
CA ASN A 50 10.16 10.37 -6.54
C ASN A 50 10.90 9.56 -7.60
N ILE A 51 10.21 9.18 -8.67
CA ILE A 51 10.78 8.42 -9.78
C ILE A 51 11.59 9.28 -10.75
N SER A 52 11.77 10.58 -10.47
CA SER A 52 12.65 11.42 -11.29
C SER A 52 14.09 10.99 -11.11
N THR A 53 14.81 10.82 -12.21
CA THR A 53 16.26 10.53 -12.21
C THR A 53 17.12 11.78 -12.00
N LYS A 54 16.54 12.98 -12.07
CA LYS A 54 17.30 14.24 -12.09
C LYS A 54 16.77 15.30 -11.13
N LYS A 55 15.45 15.37 -10.95
CA LYS A 55 14.80 16.48 -10.26
C LYS A 55 14.42 16.10 -8.83
N LYS A 56 14.90 16.91 -7.87
CA LYS A 56 14.37 16.93 -6.51
C LYS A 56 13.03 17.65 -6.45
N TYR A 57 12.17 17.27 -5.51
CA TYR A 57 10.87 17.91 -5.30
C TYR A 57 10.79 18.46 -3.89
N ASP A 58 10.40 19.72 -3.79
CA ASP A 58 10.07 20.37 -2.53
C ASP A 58 8.61 20.06 -2.20
N LEU A 59 8.40 19.29 -1.14
CA LEU A 59 7.08 18.92 -0.63
C LEU A 59 6.64 19.82 0.52
N THR A 60 7.33 20.94 0.77
CA THR A 60 6.95 21.92 1.80
C THR A 60 5.50 22.33 1.65
N GLY A 61 4.72 22.11 2.70
CA GLY A 61 3.31 22.45 2.75
C GLY A 61 2.39 21.57 1.89
N TRP A 62 2.92 20.57 1.18
CA TRP A 62 2.12 19.51 0.55
C TRP A 62 1.39 18.71 1.64
N TYR A 63 0.33 18.02 1.26
CA TYR A 63 -0.43 17.23 2.21
C TYR A 63 -1.04 15.98 1.58
N ILE A 64 -1.25 14.98 2.43
CA ILE A 64 -1.91 13.72 2.12
C ILE A 64 -3.30 13.76 2.73
N GLU A 65 -4.31 13.34 1.98
CA GLU A 65 -5.62 13.02 2.50
C GLU A 65 -5.90 11.55 2.32
N ARG A 66 -6.29 10.87 3.40
CA ARG A 66 -6.71 9.48 3.36
C ARG A 66 -8.15 9.36 3.83
N GLN A 67 -8.97 8.81 2.96
CA GLN A 67 -10.36 8.49 3.22
C GLN A 67 -10.50 6.97 3.25
N THR A 68 -11.21 6.45 4.25
CA THR A 68 -11.54 5.03 4.33
C THR A 68 -13.05 4.86 4.49
N ASP A 69 -13.50 3.62 4.39
CA ASP A 69 -14.88 3.21 4.66
C ASP A 69 -15.30 3.37 6.12
N THR A 70 -14.33 3.33 7.04
CA THR A 70 -14.58 3.18 8.48
C THR A 70 -14.41 4.50 9.23
N TYR A 71 -13.56 5.40 8.74
CA TYR A 71 -13.13 6.59 9.47
C TYR A 71 -13.26 7.87 8.63
N PRO A 72 -13.43 9.04 9.27
CA PRO A 72 -13.40 10.33 8.58
C PRO A 72 -12.06 10.58 7.87
N ILE A 73 -12.05 11.56 6.98
CA ILE A 73 -10.85 11.94 6.23
C ILE A 73 -9.75 12.36 7.19
N LEU A 74 -8.61 11.67 7.10
CA LEU A 74 -7.38 11.98 7.80
C LEU A 74 -6.49 12.84 6.89
N ARG A 75 -5.94 13.93 7.42
CA ARG A 75 -5.00 14.80 6.70
C ARG A 75 -3.65 14.86 7.39
N TYR A 76 -2.59 14.63 6.63
CA TYR A 76 -1.20 14.79 7.06
C TYR A 76 -0.52 15.86 6.22
N ARG A 77 0.20 16.79 6.84
CA ARG A 77 0.96 17.83 6.13
C ARG A 77 2.45 17.60 6.30
N PHE A 78 3.19 17.68 5.20
CA PHE A 78 4.66 17.67 5.25
C PHE A 78 5.17 18.93 5.97
N THR A 79 6.26 18.76 6.72
CA THR A 79 6.89 19.86 7.45
C THR A 79 7.55 20.85 6.49
N ASP A 80 7.91 22.02 7.03
CA ASP A 80 8.65 23.01 6.26
C ASP A 80 10.01 22.47 5.83
N HIS A 81 10.44 22.88 4.63
CA HIS A 81 11.71 22.52 4.01
C HIS A 81 11.88 21.02 3.72
N PHE A 82 10.79 20.27 3.60
CA PHE A 82 10.84 18.85 3.29
C PHE A 82 11.09 18.63 1.79
N VAL A 83 12.28 18.13 1.43
CA VAL A 83 12.69 17.89 0.04
C VAL A 83 12.97 16.41 -0.20
N ILE A 84 12.35 15.85 -1.23
CA ILE A 84 12.64 14.49 -1.71
C ILE A 84 13.64 14.53 -2.87
N LEU A 85 14.73 13.77 -2.76
CA LEU A 85 15.77 13.68 -3.78
C LEU A 85 15.32 12.82 -4.98
N PRO A 86 16.01 12.89 -6.12
CA PRO A 86 15.80 11.95 -7.24
C PRO A 86 15.91 10.49 -6.77
N LEU A 87 15.11 9.60 -7.39
CA LEU A 87 15.11 8.17 -7.11
C LEU A 87 15.03 7.85 -5.62
N THR A 88 14.16 8.54 -4.89
CA THR A 88 14.02 8.38 -3.44
C THR A 88 12.64 7.86 -3.11
N THR A 89 12.61 6.89 -2.22
CA THR A 89 11.40 6.30 -1.63
C THR A 89 11.26 6.79 -0.20
N ILE A 90 10.09 7.29 0.15
CA ILE A 90 9.72 7.70 1.51
C ILE A 90 8.69 6.73 2.05
N GLU A 91 8.95 6.19 3.23
CA GLU A 91 7.97 5.46 4.01
C GLU A 91 7.49 6.32 5.18
N LEU A 92 6.20 6.63 5.19
CA LEU A 92 5.54 7.36 6.25
C LEU A 92 4.79 6.38 7.16
N TRP A 93 5.42 6.00 8.26
CA TRP A 93 4.87 5.07 9.23
C TRP A 93 3.97 5.78 10.25
N SER A 94 2.90 5.12 10.68
CA SER A 94 2.15 5.56 11.86
C SER A 94 2.99 5.35 13.13
N SER A 95 2.65 6.06 14.21
CA SER A 95 3.39 5.99 15.47
C SER A 95 3.23 4.65 16.19
N THR A 96 2.19 3.87 15.87
CA THR A 96 1.96 2.55 16.48
C THR A 96 2.49 1.41 15.63
N ALA A 97 2.88 1.68 14.38
CA ALA A 97 3.45 0.67 13.49
C ALA A 97 4.97 0.58 13.68
N THR A 98 5.50 -0.62 13.50
CA THR A 98 6.95 -0.86 13.55
C THR A 98 7.47 -0.92 12.11
N PRO A 99 8.39 -0.04 11.71
CA PRO A 99 9.02 -0.12 10.40
C PRO A 99 9.67 -1.48 10.18
N VAL A 100 9.38 -2.08 9.02
CA VAL A 100 10.02 -3.34 8.64
C VAL A 100 11.38 -3.03 8.02
N PRO A 101 12.49 -3.56 8.55
CA PRO A 101 13.80 -3.34 7.95
C PRO A 101 13.83 -3.87 6.52
N ILE A 102 14.15 -2.99 5.57
CA ILE A 102 14.38 -3.40 4.18
C ILE A 102 15.74 -4.11 4.12
N PRO A 103 15.83 -5.33 3.58
CA PRO A 103 17.12 -6.01 3.40
C PRO A 103 18.07 -5.16 2.55
N LEU A 104 19.34 -5.03 2.98
CA LEU A 104 20.35 -4.21 2.29
C LEU A 104 20.48 -4.55 0.80
N GLU A 105 20.33 -5.83 0.44
CA GLU A 105 20.41 -6.32 -0.94
C GLU A 105 19.39 -5.64 -1.86
N THR A 106 18.23 -5.23 -1.34
CA THR A 106 17.20 -4.53 -2.13
C THR A 106 17.55 -3.05 -2.36
N GLN A 107 18.28 -2.44 -1.43
CA GLN A 107 18.67 -1.02 -1.53
C GLN A 107 19.77 -0.81 -2.57
N GLU A 108 20.77 -1.68 -2.60
CA GLU A 108 21.92 -1.56 -3.51
C GLU A 108 21.55 -1.89 -4.97
N GLN A 109 20.63 -2.83 -5.19
CA GLN A 109 20.22 -3.23 -6.54
C GLN A 109 19.38 -2.17 -7.26
N GLN A 110 18.67 -1.30 -6.53
CA GLN A 110 17.72 -0.34 -7.12
C GLN A 110 18.28 1.07 -7.32
N GLN A 111 19.49 1.37 -6.83
CA GLN A 111 20.05 2.74 -6.79
C GLN A 111 19.05 3.78 -6.26
N GLN A 112 18.15 3.34 -5.36
CA GLN A 112 17.14 4.20 -4.76
C GLN A 112 17.56 4.57 -3.34
N SER A 113 17.43 5.84 -3.00
CA SER A 113 17.59 6.29 -1.61
C SER A 113 16.30 6.01 -0.84
N PHE A 114 16.41 5.62 0.43
CA PHE A 114 15.27 5.34 1.29
C PHE A 114 15.23 6.28 2.48
N VAL A 115 14.06 6.82 2.78
CA VAL A 115 13.81 7.69 3.94
C VAL A 115 12.62 7.13 4.72
N CYS A 116 12.86 6.70 5.96
CA CYS A 116 11.81 6.25 6.86
C CYS A 116 11.44 7.37 7.84
N ILE A 117 10.15 7.65 7.97
CA ILE A 117 9.61 8.71 8.83
C ILE A 117 8.49 8.13 9.69
N THR A 118 8.65 8.19 11.01
CA THR A 118 7.57 7.93 11.95
C THR A 118 6.77 9.21 12.18
N THR A 119 5.49 9.19 11.80
CA THR A 119 4.59 10.33 11.98
C THR A 119 4.08 10.40 13.43
N LYS A 120 3.43 11.51 13.79
CA LYS A 120 2.70 11.66 15.06
C LYS A 120 1.30 11.04 15.03
N LEU A 121 0.89 10.47 13.90
CA LEU A 121 -0.44 9.88 13.73
C LEU A 121 -0.43 8.48 14.33
N LEU A 122 -1.42 8.16 15.17
CA LEU A 122 -1.56 6.81 15.72
C LEU A 122 -1.70 5.77 14.59
N THR A 123 -2.49 6.08 13.57
CA THR A 123 -2.71 5.25 12.38
C THR A 123 -3.02 6.13 11.18
N TRP A 124 -2.82 5.62 9.98
CA TRP A 124 -3.32 6.19 8.72
C TRP A 124 -4.80 5.88 8.45
N ASN A 125 -5.54 5.41 9.46
CA ASN A 125 -6.87 4.80 9.37
C ASN A 125 -6.85 3.46 8.62
N ASN A 126 -7.33 2.43 9.32
CA ASN A 126 -7.60 1.13 8.74
C ASN A 126 -8.79 1.22 7.75
N ALA A 127 -8.72 0.45 6.68
CA ALA A 127 -9.77 0.29 5.68
C ALA A 127 -10.19 -1.18 5.58
N ARG A 128 -11.47 -1.46 5.79
CA ARG A 128 -11.99 -2.85 5.70
C ARG A 128 -12.27 -3.23 4.26
N GLN A 129 -12.95 -2.35 3.53
CA GLN A 129 -13.37 -2.57 2.15
C GLN A 129 -12.66 -1.65 1.18
N TRP A 130 -12.53 -0.36 1.50
CA TRP A 130 -11.92 0.57 0.55
C TRP A 130 -11.18 1.72 1.23
N SER A 131 -10.17 2.22 0.53
CA SER A 131 -9.54 3.50 0.86
C SER A 131 -9.16 4.27 -0.39
N ILE A 132 -9.12 5.58 -0.26
CA ILE A 132 -8.55 6.47 -1.26
C ILE A 132 -7.58 7.40 -0.56
N THR A 133 -6.32 7.37 -1.00
CA THR A 133 -5.26 8.24 -0.54
C THR A 133 -4.90 9.20 -1.66
N ARG A 134 -4.90 10.51 -1.38
CA ARG A 134 -4.60 11.58 -2.33
C ARG A 134 -3.44 12.40 -1.82
N LEU A 135 -2.57 12.83 -2.74
CA LEU A 135 -1.46 13.74 -2.48
C LEU A 135 -1.76 15.07 -3.17
N TYR A 136 -1.62 16.15 -2.43
CA TYR A 136 -1.84 17.51 -2.92
C TYR A 136 -0.58 18.35 -2.75
N ASP A 137 -0.33 19.24 -3.71
CA ASP A 137 0.70 20.27 -3.55
C ASP A 137 0.28 21.35 -2.55
N ASN A 138 1.20 22.27 -2.22
CA ASN A 138 0.94 23.37 -1.32
C ASN A 138 -0.11 24.39 -1.81
N LYS A 139 -0.53 24.30 -3.08
CA LYS A 139 -1.61 25.11 -3.67
C LYS A 139 -2.95 24.35 -3.70
N GLY A 140 -2.98 23.10 -3.22
CA GLY A 140 -4.18 22.27 -3.22
C GLY A 140 -4.45 21.53 -4.53
N HIS A 141 -3.48 21.47 -5.46
CA HIS A 141 -3.65 20.64 -6.67
C HIS A 141 -3.32 19.18 -6.38
N GLU A 142 -4.24 18.28 -6.73
CA GLU A 142 -3.99 16.84 -6.64
C GLU A 142 -2.85 16.42 -7.58
N LYS A 143 -1.82 15.78 -7.01
CA LYS A 143 -0.63 15.26 -7.70
C LYS A 143 -0.63 13.76 -7.83
N ALA A 144 -1.20 13.02 -6.88
CA ALA A 144 -1.29 11.57 -6.97
C ALA A 144 -2.51 11.05 -6.23
N VAL A 145 -3.00 9.90 -6.65
CA VAL A 145 -4.06 9.16 -5.99
C VAL A 145 -3.72 7.68 -5.99
N PHE A 146 -4.03 7.02 -4.88
CA PHE A 146 -3.97 5.58 -4.69
C PHE A 146 -5.30 5.12 -4.11
N SER A 147 -5.94 4.15 -4.75
CA SER A 147 -7.20 3.56 -4.28
C SER A 147 -7.02 2.07 -4.06
N HIS A 148 -7.54 1.60 -2.93
CA HIS A 148 -7.67 0.20 -2.58
C HIS A 148 -9.16 -0.14 -2.48
N GLN A 149 -9.56 -1.27 -3.03
CA GLN A 149 -10.90 -1.80 -2.87
C GLN A 149 -10.88 -3.33 -2.81
N THR A 150 -11.52 -3.90 -1.80
CA THR A 150 -11.82 -5.33 -1.65
C THR A 150 -13.29 -5.53 -2.01
N LEU A 151 -13.56 -6.42 -2.96
CA LEU A 151 -14.93 -6.82 -3.29
C LEU A 151 -15.30 -8.10 -2.53
N PRO A 152 -16.51 -8.18 -1.96
CA PRO A 152 -17.01 -9.45 -1.44
C PRO A 152 -17.12 -10.47 -2.59
N ALA A 153 -17.01 -11.75 -2.27
CA ALA A 153 -17.29 -12.80 -3.25
C ALA A 153 -18.73 -12.62 -3.75
N LYS A 154 -18.96 -12.78 -5.06
CA LYS A 154 -20.32 -12.86 -5.58
C LYS A 154 -20.90 -14.18 -5.09
N ASP A 155 -21.88 -14.12 -4.20
CA ASP A 155 -22.76 -15.25 -3.98
C ASP A 155 -23.38 -15.61 -5.33
N LYS A 156 -23.17 -16.84 -5.79
CA LYS A 156 -23.94 -17.37 -6.91
C LYS A 156 -25.37 -17.48 -6.38
N GLU A 157 -26.19 -16.45 -6.59
CA GLU A 157 -27.65 -16.55 -6.47
C GLU A 157 -28.08 -17.78 -7.29
N LYS A 158 -28.53 -18.81 -6.59
CA LYS A 158 -29.19 -19.96 -7.19
C LYS A 158 -30.43 -19.41 -7.91
N LEU A 159 -30.43 -19.46 -9.24
CA LEU A 159 -31.69 -19.49 -9.98
C LEU A 159 -32.43 -20.76 -9.51
N GLU A 160 -33.54 -20.55 -8.81
CA GLU A 160 -34.60 -21.55 -8.64
C GLU A 160 -35.34 -21.81 -9.96
#